data_AF-A0A812YAP9-F1
#
_entry.id   AF-A0A812YAP9-F1
#
_cell.length_a   1.000
_cell.length_b   1.000
_cell.length_c   1.000
_cell.angle_alpha   90.00
_cell.angle_beta   90.00
_cell.angle_gamma   90.00
#
_symmetry.space_group_name_H-M   'P 1'
#
loop_
_entity.id
_entity.type
_entity.pdbx_description
1 polymer ?
#
loop_
_entity_poly.entity_id
_entity_poly.type
_entity_poly.pdbx_seq_one_letter_code
_entity_poly.pdbx_strand_id
1 'polypeptide(L)'
;MPFEKAQAARARRIPNFLSEEEVQHLERVVLEMRAVCGLQAKSRRGELRSTVGASWTTTFLHTNGEFQKREPELVSRIRALAAQVNSEERWSMPVEEGNLRCIEHHEYLNGGGLADHHHRDTGSLVTIDLMLSE
;
A
#
# COMPACT_ATOMS: atom_id res chain seq x y z
N MET A 1 7.96 16.22 -9.97
CA MET A 1 6.71 16.16 -10.78
C MET A 1 5.68 17.12 -10.18
N PRO A 2 5.21 18.14 -10.92
CA PRO A 2 4.25 19.14 -10.40
C PRO A 2 2.91 18.54 -9.94
N PHE A 3 2.20 19.21 -9.04
CA PHE A 3 1.02 18.68 -8.35
C PHE A 3 -0.06 18.13 -9.31
N GLU A 4 -0.30 18.81 -10.41
CA GLU A 4 -1.28 18.44 -11.43
C GLU A 4 -0.98 17.08 -12.11
N LYS A 5 0.30 16.64 -12.15
CA LYS A 5 0.67 15.38 -12.80
C LYS A 5 0.37 14.10 -12.01
N ALA A 6 0.26 14.14 -10.68
CA ALA A 6 -0.07 12.91 -9.93
C ALA A 6 -1.58 12.61 -9.92
N GLN A 7 -2.45 13.63 -10.01
CA GLN A 7 -3.86 13.39 -10.31
C GLN A 7 -4.09 13.01 -11.78
N ALA A 8 -3.12 13.28 -12.66
CA ALA A 8 -3.15 12.88 -14.07
C ALA A 8 -2.50 11.50 -14.34
N ALA A 9 -2.06 10.78 -13.30
CA ALA A 9 -1.53 9.43 -13.47
C ALA A 9 -2.66 8.52 -13.96
N ARG A 10 -2.39 7.73 -15.01
CA ARG A 10 -3.34 6.73 -15.50
C ARG A 10 -3.56 5.72 -14.38
N ALA A 11 -4.79 5.59 -13.91
CA ALA A 11 -5.16 4.66 -12.86
C ALA A 11 -6.26 3.72 -13.36
N ARG A 12 -6.11 2.43 -13.07
CA ARG A 12 -7.10 1.39 -13.36
C ARG A 12 -7.71 0.93 -12.04
N ARG A 13 -9.03 1.08 -11.89
CA ARG A 13 -9.76 0.55 -10.73
C ARG A 13 -10.13 -0.91 -10.97
N ILE A 14 -9.76 -1.77 -10.02
CA ILE A 14 -10.10 -3.20 -10.03
C ILE A 14 -11.00 -3.48 -8.82
N PRO A 15 -12.32 -3.58 -9.01
CA PRO A 15 -13.22 -3.91 -7.90
C PRO A 15 -13.04 -5.37 -7.48
N ASN A 16 -13.24 -5.66 -6.20
CA ASN A 16 -13.29 -7.03 -5.66
C ASN A 16 -12.05 -7.87 -5.99
N PHE A 17 -10.85 -7.25 -5.98
CA PHE A 17 -9.60 -7.99 -6.15
C PHE A 17 -9.36 -9.00 -5.01
N LEU A 18 -9.80 -8.64 -3.81
CA LEU A 18 -9.86 -9.52 -2.64
C LEU A 18 -11.33 -9.83 -2.31
N SER A 19 -11.59 -11.06 -1.88
CA SER A 19 -12.85 -11.42 -1.22
C SER A 19 -12.91 -10.87 0.20
N GLU A 20 -14.09 -10.89 0.82
CA GLU A 20 -14.26 -10.49 2.22
C GLU A 20 -13.45 -11.38 3.17
N GLU A 21 -13.39 -12.69 2.91
CA GLU A 21 -12.58 -13.63 3.69
C GLU A 21 -11.08 -13.35 3.54
N GLU A 22 -10.63 -12.96 2.34
CA GLU A 22 -9.24 -12.56 2.10
C GLU A 22 -8.88 -11.27 2.84
N VAL A 23 -9.80 -10.30 2.88
CA VAL A 23 -9.63 -9.07 3.68
C VAL A 23 -9.48 -9.41 5.16
N GLN A 24 -10.40 -10.20 5.73
CA GLN A 24 -10.34 -10.59 7.15
C GLN A 24 -9.07 -11.39 7.49
N HIS A 25 -8.64 -12.26 6.57
CA HIS A 25 -7.37 -12.97 6.69
C HIS A 25 -6.20 -12.00 6.74
N LEU A 26 -6.13 -11.07 5.78
CA LEU A 26 -5.06 -10.09 5.68
C LEU A 26 -4.99 -9.18 6.90
N GLU A 27 -6.12 -8.74 7.45
CA GLU A 27 -6.17 -7.93 8.68
C GLU A 27 -5.53 -8.68 9.87
N ARG A 28 -5.79 -9.98 10.02
CA ARG A 28 -5.16 -10.81 11.06
C ARG A 28 -3.64 -10.92 10.84
N VAL A 29 -3.21 -11.19 9.62
CA VAL A 29 -1.78 -11.27 9.27
C VAL A 29 -1.07 -9.96 9.57
N VAL A 30 -1.67 -8.83 9.20
CA VAL A 30 -1.12 -7.50 9.49
C VAL A 30 -1.01 -7.27 11.00
N LEU A 31 -2.03 -7.62 11.77
CA LEU A 31 -2.01 -7.48 13.23
C LEU A 31 -0.86 -8.26 13.85
N GLU A 32 -0.66 -9.51 13.44
CA GLU A 32 0.48 -10.34 13.90
C GLU A 32 1.83 -9.72 13.49
N MET A 33 1.91 -9.18 12.27
CA MET A 33 3.14 -8.61 11.73
C MET A 33 3.57 -7.31 12.41
N ARG A 34 2.67 -6.55 13.06
CA ARG A 34 3.02 -5.32 13.79
C ARG A 34 4.07 -5.54 14.87
N ALA A 35 4.17 -6.76 15.42
CA ALA A 35 5.18 -7.09 16.43
C ALA A 35 6.60 -7.18 15.85
N VAL A 36 6.75 -7.36 14.54
CA VAL A 36 8.04 -7.65 13.88
C VAL A 36 8.37 -6.69 12.72
N CYS A 37 7.47 -5.76 12.39
CA CYS A 37 7.63 -4.81 11.30
C CYS A 37 7.89 -3.39 11.80
N GLY A 38 8.49 -2.56 10.95
CA GLY A 38 8.57 -1.12 11.19
C GLY A 38 7.18 -0.49 11.25
N LEU A 39 6.98 0.42 12.20
CA LEU A 39 5.72 1.14 12.41
C LEU A 39 5.98 2.64 12.50
N GLN A 40 5.23 3.42 11.72
CA GLN A 40 5.17 4.87 11.85
C GLN A 40 3.77 5.30 12.27
N ALA A 41 3.69 6.23 13.22
CA ALA A 41 2.44 6.76 13.73
C ALA A 41 2.52 8.29 13.74
N LYS A 42 1.49 8.97 13.22
CA LYS A 42 1.42 10.44 13.23
C LYS A 42 0.09 10.98 13.74
N SER A 43 0.14 12.20 14.27
CA SER A 43 -1.03 13.01 14.56
C SER A 43 -1.65 13.59 13.29
N ARG A 44 -2.84 14.19 13.40
CA ARG A 44 -3.51 14.93 12.32
C ARG A 44 -2.65 16.06 11.73
N ARG A 45 -1.70 16.61 12.51
CA ARG A 45 -0.76 17.65 12.06
C ARG A 45 0.51 17.10 11.41
N GLY A 46 0.62 15.77 11.27
CA GLY A 46 1.79 15.11 10.70
C GLY A 46 2.97 14.94 11.67
N GLU A 47 2.77 15.23 12.96
CA GLU A 47 3.81 15.04 13.99
C GLU A 47 3.98 13.57 14.31
N LEU A 48 5.22 13.10 14.49
CA LEU A 48 5.48 11.75 14.99
C LEU A 48 4.86 11.57 16.38
N ARG A 49 4.17 10.45 16.59
CA ARG A 49 3.53 10.09 17.86
C ARG A 49 3.83 8.65 18.22
N SER A 50 3.61 8.30 19.48
CA SER A 50 3.32 6.91 19.82
C SER A 50 2.03 6.47 19.11
N THR A 51 1.79 5.16 19.04
CA THR A 51 0.55 4.62 18.47
C THR A 51 -0.70 5.12 19.18
N VAL A 52 -0.60 5.37 20.49
CA VAL A 52 -1.68 5.92 21.31
C VAL A 52 -1.92 7.39 20.92
N GLY A 53 -3.09 7.68 20.37
CA GLY A 53 -3.49 9.04 19.95
C GLY A 53 -3.02 9.43 18.54
N ALA A 54 -2.45 8.49 17.78
CA ALA A 54 -2.21 8.69 16.35
C ALA A 54 -3.54 8.61 15.58
N SER A 55 -3.74 9.50 14.62
CA SER A 55 -4.89 9.45 13.69
C SER A 55 -4.54 8.72 12.40
N TRP A 56 -3.25 8.43 12.19
CA TRP A 56 -2.74 7.72 11.03
C TRP A 56 -1.56 6.84 11.44
N THR A 57 -1.60 5.57 11.07
CA THR A 57 -0.51 4.60 11.27
C THR A 57 -0.15 3.94 9.95
N THR A 58 1.14 3.64 9.80
CA THR A 58 1.69 2.91 8.66
C THR A 58 2.57 1.78 9.17
N THR A 59 2.21 0.55 8.84
CA THR A 59 3.03 -0.64 9.09
C THR A 59 3.76 -1.02 7.82
N PHE A 60 5.10 -1.06 7.85
CA PHE A 60 5.94 -1.41 6.71
C PHE A 60 6.08 -2.94 6.61
N LEU A 61 5.14 -3.58 5.94
CA LEU A 61 5.03 -5.05 5.85
C LEU A 61 6.18 -5.71 5.08
N HIS A 62 6.90 -4.95 4.24
CA HIS A 62 8.08 -5.43 3.53
C HIS A 62 9.31 -5.64 4.44
N THR A 63 9.24 -5.27 5.73
CA THR A 63 10.33 -5.45 6.71
C THR A 63 10.80 -6.91 6.70
N ASN A 64 12.10 -7.13 6.45
CA ASN A 64 12.74 -8.46 6.38
C ASN A 64 12.09 -9.46 5.39
N GLY A 65 11.29 -8.96 4.44
CA GLY A 65 10.52 -9.79 3.51
C GLY A 65 9.42 -10.61 4.17
N GLU A 66 8.96 -10.25 5.38
CA GLU A 66 8.01 -11.06 6.16
C GLU A 66 6.67 -11.24 5.45
N PHE A 67 6.16 -10.20 4.80
CA PHE A 67 4.90 -10.31 4.06
C PHE A 67 4.98 -11.33 2.93
N GLN A 68 6.06 -11.31 2.16
CA GLN A 68 6.26 -12.22 1.04
C GLN A 68 6.40 -13.68 1.49
N LYS A 69 6.91 -13.92 2.70
CA LYS A 69 6.99 -15.27 3.28
C LYS A 69 5.63 -15.78 3.73
N ARG A 70 4.79 -14.91 4.31
CA ARG A 70 3.47 -15.25 4.84
C ARG A 70 2.40 -15.35 3.76
N GLU A 71 2.45 -14.43 2.79
CA GLU A 71 1.43 -14.25 1.75
C GLU A 71 2.00 -14.36 0.32
N PRO A 72 2.74 -15.44 -0.01
CA PRO A 72 3.40 -15.56 -1.32
C PRO A 72 2.41 -15.60 -2.49
N GLU A 73 1.24 -16.22 -2.29
CA GLU A 73 0.20 -16.33 -3.31
C GLU A 73 -0.43 -14.97 -3.64
N LEU A 74 -0.73 -14.18 -2.61
CA LEU A 74 -1.26 -12.83 -2.78
C LEU A 74 -0.24 -11.92 -3.48
N VAL A 75 1.04 -11.99 -3.08
CA VAL A 75 2.12 -11.25 -3.77
C VAL A 75 2.20 -11.64 -5.25
N SER A 76 2.10 -12.93 -5.57
CA SER A 76 2.08 -13.40 -6.95
C SER A 76 0.91 -12.83 -7.74
N ARG A 77 -0.30 -12.86 -7.17
CA ARG A 77 -1.52 -12.27 -7.78
C ARG A 77 -1.38 -10.77 -8.01
N ILE A 78 -0.82 -10.02 -7.06
CA ILE A 78 -0.59 -8.57 -7.19
C ILE A 78 0.39 -8.29 -8.35
N ARG A 79 1.49 -9.05 -8.46
CA ARG A 79 2.43 -8.90 -9.59
C ARG A 79 1.79 -9.27 -10.93
N ALA A 80 1.00 -10.33 -10.97
CA ALA A 80 0.26 -10.73 -12.17
C ALA A 80 -0.73 -9.63 -12.61
N LEU A 81 -1.45 -9.04 -11.65
CA LEU A 81 -2.35 -7.91 -11.92
C LEU A 81 -1.60 -6.70 -12.48
N ALA A 82 -0.45 -6.34 -11.90
CA ALA A 82 0.38 -5.25 -12.39
C ALA A 82 0.81 -5.46 -13.86
N ALA A 83 1.26 -6.68 -14.19
CA ALA A 83 1.65 -7.05 -15.55
C ALA A 83 0.47 -7.00 -16.53
N GLN A 84 -0.67 -7.57 -16.12
CA GLN A 84 -1.89 -7.55 -16.91
C GLN A 84 -2.32 -6.11 -17.24
N VAL A 85 -2.46 -5.25 -16.23
CA VAL A 85 -2.89 -3.85 -16.41
C VAL A 85 -1.87 -3.06 -17.24
N ASN A 86 -0.57 -3.24 -17.00
CA ASN A 86 0.47 -2.59 -17.79
C ASN A 86 0.35 -2.90 -19.30
N SER A 87 0.01 -4.15 -19.63
CA SER A 87 -0.23 -4.60 -21.01
C SER A 87 -1.53 -4.05 -21.59
N GLU A 88 -2.66 -4.23 -20.88
CA GLU A 88 -3.99 -3.80 -21.33
C GLU A 88 -4.07 -2.28 -21.55
N GLU A 89 -3.51 -1.51 -20.62
CA GLU A 89 -3.52 -0.03 -20.66
C GLU A 89 -2.34 0.56 -21.45
N ARG A 90 -1.46 -0.30 -21.98
CA ARG A 90 -0.27 0.06 -22.77
C ARG A 90 0.57 1.12 -22.07
N TRP A 91 0.85 0.92 -20.78
CA TRP A 91 1.72 1.82 -20.02
C TRP A 91 3.19 1.66 -20.40
N SER A 92 3.55 0.51 -20.99
CA SER A 92 4.92 0.21 -21.47
C SER A 92 5.99 0.33 -20.39
N MET A 93 5.64 0.00 -19.14
CA MET A 93 6.58 -0.05 -18.01
C MET A 93 7.25 -1.43 -17.93
N PRO A 94 8.53 -1.52 -17.51
CA PRO A 94 9.24 -2.79 -17.34
C PRO A 94 8.84 -3.48 -16.01
N VAL A 95 7.57 -3.80 -15.85
CA VAL A 95 7.00 -4.30 -14.57
C VAL A 95 7.53 -5.69 -14.19
N GLU A 96 7.82 -6.55 -15.17
CA GLU A 96 8.34 -7.89 -14.92
C GLU A 96 9.72 -7.88 -14.26
N GLU A 97 10.55 -6.90 -14.63
CA GLU A 97 11.89 -6.65 -14.09
C GLU A 97 11.86 -5.93 -12.73
N GLY A 98 10.71 -5.36 -12.37
CA GLY A 98 10.52 -4.63 -11.12
C GLY A 98 10.58 -5.53 -9.89
N ASN A 99 11.28 -5.07 -8.85
CA ASN A 99 11.25 -5.66 -7.53
C ASN A 99 10.10 -5.08 -6.70
N LEU A 100 9.58 -5.89 -5.77
CA LEU A 100 8.69 -5.37 -4.74
C LEU A 100 9.53 -4.58 -3.73
N ARG A 101 9.41 -3.25 -3.78
CA ARG A 101 10.23 -2.31 -3.01
C ARG A 101 9.62 -2.00 -1.65
N CYS A 102 8.31 -1.74 -1.63
CA CYS A 102 7.60 -1.32 -0.44
C CYS A 102 6.23 -2.00 -0.39
N ILE A 103 5.83 -2.41 0.81
CA ILE A 103 4.47 -2.78 1.15
C ILE A 103 4.16 -2.05 2.45
N GLU A 104 3.06 -1.31 2.43
CA GLU A 104 2.60 -0.48 3.53
C GLU A 104 1.13 -0.82 3.82
N HIS A 105 0.81 -1.01 5.10
CA HIS A 105 -0.56 -1.05 5.56
C HIS A 105 -0.87 0.25 6.29
N HIS A 106 -1.82 1.01 5.77
CA HIS A 106 -2.25 2.27 6.38
C HIS A 106 -3.55 2.08 7.14
N GLU A 107 -3.61 2.64 8.33
CA GLU A 107 -4.87 2.82 9.06
C GLU A 107 -5.12 4.31 9.24
N TYR A 108 -6.36 4.69 9.00
CA TYR A 108 -6.83 6.06 9.15
C TYR A 108 -7.95 6.06 10.17
N LEU A 109 -7.82 6.89 11.21
CA LEU A 109 -8.94 7.24 12.06
C LEU A 109 -9.62 8.50 11.50
N ASN A 110 -10.79 8.87 12.04
CA ASN A 110 -11.51 10.05 11.58
C ASN A 110 -10.62 11.31 11.62
N GLY A 111 -10.53 12.02 10.49
CA GLY A 111 -9.63 13.17 10.31
C GLY A 111 -8.15 12.82 10.15
N GLY A 112 -7.83 11.53 10.07
CA GLY A 112 -6.52 10.97 9.76
C GLY A 112 -6.19 11.09 8.28
N GLY A 113 -4.92 11.32 8.00
CA GLY A 113 -4.42 11.54 6.65
C GLY A 113 -3.04 12.17 6.71
N LEU A 114 -2.35 12.17 5.58
CA LEU A 114 -1.10 12.91 5.44
C LEU A 114 -1.40 14.41 5.45
N ALA A 115 -0.70 15.15 6.31
CA ALA A 115 -0.80 16.60 6.37
C ALA A 115 -0.26 17.29 5.10
N ASP A 116 0.66 16.62 4.40
CA ASP A 116 1.17 17.05 3.11
C ASP A 116 0.29 16.51 1.97
N HIS A 117 -0.54 17.37 1.40
CA HIS A 117 -1.37 17.04 0.23
C HIS A 117 -0.56 16.80 -1.05
N HIS A 118 0.72 17.15 -1.07
CA HIS A 118 1.61 16.88 -2.20
C HIS A 118 2.33 15.53 -2.11
N HIS A 119 2.17 14.79 -1.01
CA HIS A 119 2.79 13.50 -0.83
C HIS A 119 2.42 12.55 -1.97
N ARG A 120 3.44 11.88 -2.51
CA ARG A 120 3.35 10.91 -3.61
C ARG A 120 4.34 9.79 -3.33
N ASP A 121 3.95 8.58 -3.69
CA ASP A 121 4.95 7.53 -3.86
C ASP A 121 5.87 7.93 -5.04
N THR A 122 7.17 7.94 -4.77
CA THR A 122 8.19 8.28 -5.77
C THR A 122 9.17 7.14 -5.90
N GLY A 123 9.55 6.81 -7.14
CA GLY A 123 10.53 5.76 -7.42
C GLY A 123 9.92 4.37 -7.66
N SER A 124 8.59 4.26 -7.71
CA SER A 124 7.89 3.03 -8.11
C SER A 124 7.54 3.09 -9.61
N LEU A 125 7.66 1.94 -10.31
CA LEU A 125 7.18 1.80 -11.69
C LEU A 125 5.65 1.76 -11.75
N VAL A 126 5.08 1.01 -10.81
CA VAL A 126 3.64 0.85 -10.59
C VAL A 126 3.41 0.86 -9.09
N THR A 127 2.39 1.59 -8.66
CA THR A 127 1.88 1.59 -7.29
C THR A 127 0.47 0.99 -7.32
N ILE A 128 0.16 0.12 -6.36
CA ILE A 128 -1.15 -0.52 -6.23
C ILE A 128 -1.67 -0.21 -4.83
N ASP A 129 -2.79 0.49 -4.76
CA ASP A 129 -3.53 0.73 -3.53
C ASP A 129 -4.68 -0.26 -3.43
N LEU A 130 -4.71 -1.02 -2.33
CA LEU A 130 -5.79 -1.93 -2.00
C LEU A 130 -6.56 -1.37 -0.80
N MET A 131 -7.80 -0.97 -1.02
CA MET A 131 -8.71 -0.61 0.07
C MET A 131 -9.22 -1.91 0.70
N LEU A 132 -8.94 -2.11 1.99
CA LEU A 132 -9.34 -3.32 2.73
C LEU A 132 -10.71 -3.13 3.39
N SER A 133 -10.89 -2.01 4.09
CA SER A 133 -12.12 -1.66 4.81
C SER A 133 -12.27 -0.13 4.90
N GLU A 134 -13.51 0.34 5.10
CA GLU A 134 -13.84 1.75 5.38
C GLU A 134 -13.95 2.04 6.88
#